data_AF-A0AAU5VN40-F1
#
_entry.id   AF-A0AAU5VN40-F1
#
_cell.length_a   1.000
_cell.length_b   1.000
_cell.length_c   1.000
_cell.angle_alpha   90.00
_cell.angle_beta   90.00
_cell.angle_gamma   90.00
#
_symmetry.space_group_name_H-M   'P 1'
#
loop_
_entity.id
_entity.type
_entity.pdbx_description
1 polymer ?
#
loop_
_entity_poly.entity_id
_entity_poly.type
_entity_poly.pdbx_seq_one_letter_code
_entity_poly.pdbx_strand_id
1 'polypeptide(L)'
;MPEWTSVADTYLHPSAPPVLSVSPLTLTVPGRPLDLEVRVSAPLTGTDLPVILLSHGHGGAYGLSSLDGYLPLAKVWAARGFVVIQPNHLSAPRLSHQVAEVPGAPLFWRSRAEDMSHIIDRLDEIEQAVPQLAGRIDRGKVAVAGHSLGGFTAELLLGARITDPDTDEEVDLLDPRITQGVLIGATGRGGDTFNGFAADRVPVFRTMNLTTMTTPALVIAGDKDDSQHWTTMGPDWHADPYHLAPGPKTLLTVFNGEHLFGGIQGHDSVETTDESPDRVAAVAELAAAYLRTAFDSDATAWRTAQDALTTGPDAFGRVESKEDHDTHHVQHIRKVGHMTHRQHPIGSGFTAASTADDVLAGTEAG
;
A
#
# COMPACT_ATOMS: atom_id res chain seq x y z
N MET A 1 -28.32 4.83 -26.31
CA MET A 1 -27.17 4.02 -25.86
C MET A 1 -27.48 3.58 -24.45
N PRO A 2 -27.04 2.40 -23.97
CA PRO A 2 -27.03 2.14 -22.53
C PRO A 2 -26.20 3.25 -21.87
N GLU A 3 -26.61 3.70 -20.69
CA GLU A 3 -25.69 4.45 -19.84
C GLU A 3 -24.53 3.53 -19.45
N TRP A 4 -23.34 4.12 -19.27
CA TRP A 4 -22.18 3.41 -18.76
C TRP A 4 -22.38 3.29 -17.24
N THR A 5 -22.81 2.11 -16.77
CA THR A 5 -23.32 1.88 -15.41
C THR A 5 -22.37 1.06 -14.53
N SER A 6 -21.06 1.07 -14.80
CA SER A 6 -20.09 0.35 -13.98
C SER A 6 -19.62 1.16 -12.75
N VAL A 7 -18.97 0.47 -11.82
CA VAL A 7 -18.34 1.09 -10.64
C VAL A 7 -17.11 1.89 -11.09
N ALA A 8 -16.40 1.40 -12.10
CA ALA A 8 -15.34 2.11 -12.80
C ALA A 8 -15.81 3.44 -13.42
N ASP A 9 -16.95 3.46 -14.10
CA ASP A 9 -17.52 4.70 -14.67
C ASP A 9 -17.82 5.73 -13.57
N THR A 10 -18.30 5.26 -12.41
CA THR A 10 -18.65 6.10 -11.26
C THR A 10 -17.42 6.75 -10.62
N TYR A 11 -16.34 5.98 -10.42
CA TYR A 11 -15.18 6.42 -9.62
C TYR A 11 -13.94 6.77 -10.45
N LEU A 12 -13.59 6.00 -11.49
CA LEU A 12 -12.41 6.23 -12.34
C LEU A 12 -12.66 7.28 -13.43
N HIS A 13 -13.91 7.49 -13.83
CA HIS A 13 -14.35 8.57 -14.73
C HIS A 13 -15.21 9.62 -14.00
N PRO A 14 -14.79 10.14 -12.82
CA PRO A 14 -15.68 10.88 -11.96
C PRO A 14 -16.04 12.22 -12.64
N SER A 15 -17.35 12.46 -12.77
CA SER A 15 -17.90 13.67 -13.37
C SER A 15 -17.76 14.92 -12.49
N ALA A 16 -17.07 14.80 -11.33
CA ALA A 16 -16.65 15.88 -10.45
C ALA A 16 -15.50 15.44 -9.50
N PRO A 17 -14.70 16.37 -8.95
CA PRO A 17 -14.19 17.60 -9.53
C PRO A 17 -12.90 17.35 -10.36
N PRO A 18 -12.49 18.28 -11.24
CA PRO A 18 -11.24 18.15 -11.99
C PRO A 18 -10.00 18.20 -11.09
N VAL A 19 -8.94 17.51 -11.54
CA VAL A 19 -7.64 17.41 -10.88
C VAL A 19 -6.53 18.06 -11.71
N LEU A 20 -5.55 18.64 -11.04
CA LEU A 20 -4.24 19.00 -11.60
C LEU A 20 -3.28 17.84 -11.35
N SER A 21 -2.39 17.55 -12.30
CA SER A 21 -1.22 16.69 -12.08
C SER A 21 0.02 17.34 -12.69
N VAL A 22 1.10 17.42 -11.91
CA VAL A 22 2.40 17.99 -12.31
C VAL A 22 3.46 16.90 -12.18
N SER A 23 4.22 16.67 -13.24
CA SER A 23 5.11 15.51 -13.37
C SER A 23 6.14 15.71 -14.50
N PRO A 24 7.44 15.46 -14.28
CA PRO A 24 8.09 15.33 -12.97
C PRO A 24 8.22 16.70 -12.28
N LEU A 25 8.26 16.69 -10.95
CA LEU A 25 8.75 17.77 -10.10
C LEU A 25 10.01 17.24 -9.42
N THR A 26 11.13 17.94 -9.54
CA THR A 26 12.44 17.48 -9.06
C THR A 26 12.77 18.12 -7.72
N LEU A 27 13.07 17.29 -6.71
CA LEU A 27 13.50 17.71 -5.36
C LEU A 27 14.96 17.30 -5.14
N THR A 28 15.83 18.26 -4.85
CA THR A 28 17.23 17.95 -4.50
C THR A 28 17.34 17.52 -3.04
N VAL A 29 17.83 16.30 -2.84
CA VAL A 29 18.01 15.67 -1.53
C VAL A 29 19.52 15.47 -1.29
N PRO A 30 20.16 16.25 -0.39
CA PRO A 30 21.57 16.09 -0.09
C PRO A 30 21.92 14.67 0.36
N GLY A 31 22.92 14.07 -0.29
CA GLY A 31 23.34 12.69 -0.02
C GLY A 31 22.57 11.62 -0.80
N ARG A 32 21.43 11.95 -1.42
CA ARG A 32 20.73 11.02 -2.33
C ARG A 32 21.52 10.88 -3.65
N PRO A 33 21.73 9.67 -4.18
CA PRO A 33 22.48 9.40 -5.41
C PRO A 33 21.98 10.14 -6.66
N LEU A 34 20.67 10.40 -6.74
CA LEU A 34 19.98 11.14 -7.80
C LEU A 34 18.94 12.07 -7.15
N ASP A 35 18.56 13.16 -7.82
CA ASP A 35 17.44 13.98 -7.37
C ASP A 35 16.15 13.14 -7.26
N LEU A 36 15.30 13.48 -6.29
CA LEU A 36 14.02 12.82 -6.07
C LEU A 36 12.97 13.44 -6.98
N GLU A 37 12.66 12.76 -8.09
CA GLU A 37 11.51 13.12 -8.92
C GLU A 37 10.21 12.65 -8.24
N VAL A 38 9.20 13.51 -8.25
CA VAL A 38 7.84 13.19 -7.80
C VAL A 38 6.80 13.59 -8.84
N ARG A 39 5.65 12.93 -8.83
CA ARG A 39 4.39 13.44 -9.39
C ARG A 39 3.54 13.99 -8.26
N VAL A 40 2.91 15.14 -8.49
CA VAL A 40 1.97 15.77 -7.55
C VAL A 40 0.61 15.89 -8.23
N SER A 41 -0.41 15.22 -7.69
CA SER A 41 -1.80 15.28 -8.16
C SER A 41 -2.70 15.86 -7.08
N ALA A 42 -3.53 16.84 -7.41
CA ALA A 42 -4.34 17.58 -6.43
C ALA A 42 -5.67 18.08 -7.04
N PRO A 43 -6.72 18.33 -6.23
CA PRO A 43 -7.95 18.96 -6.71
C PRO A 43 -7.71 20.40 -7.18
N LEU A 44 -8.44 20.86 -8.20
CA LEU A 44 -8.35 22.26 -8.64
C LEU A 44 -8.81 23.28 -7.58
N THR A 45 -9.59 22.88 -6.58
CA THR A 45 -10.16 23.76 -5.54
C THR A 45 -10.12 23.12 -4.15
N GLY A 46 -10.40 23.89 -3.10
CA GLY A 46 -10.30 23.47 -1.69
C GLY A 46 -8.98 23.87 -1.03
N THR A 47 -9.01 24.06 0.28
CA THR A 47 -7.87 24.36 1.17
C THR A 47 -7.72 23.23 2.20
N ASP A 48 -6.72 23.32 3.07
CA ASP A 48 -6.52 22.40 4.20
C ASP A 48 -6.48 20.92 3.76
N LEU A 49 -5.83 20.72 2.60
CA LEU A 49 -5.85 19.46 1.87
C LEU A 49 -4.89 18.46 2.53
N PRO A 50 -5.38 17.28 2.96
CA PRO A 50 -4.51 16.20 3.43
C PRO A 50 -3.59 15.67 2.32
N VAL A 51 -2.39 15.22 2.71
CA VAL A 51 -1.38 14.63 1.83
C VAL A 51 -1.47 13.10 1.88
N ILE A 52 -1.37 12.44 0.72
CA ILE A 52 -1.10 11.01 0.61
C ILE A 52 0.23 10.83 -0.11
N LEU A 53 1.21 10.24 0.57
CA LEU A 53 2.45 9.77 -0.04
C LEU A 53 2.21 8.36 -0.61
N LEU A 54 2.29 8.17 -1.92
CA LEU A 54 1.91 6.91 -2.58
C LEU A 54 3.14 6.18 -3.14
N SER A 55 3.59 5.15 -2.43
CA SER A 55 4.74 4.32 -2.80
C SER A 55 4.37 3.24 -3.81
N HIS A 56 5.06 3.19 -4.95
CA HIS A 56 4.86 2.17 -5.99
C HIS A 56 5.37 0.79 -5.56
N GLY A 57 4.79 -0.29 -6.08
CA GLY A 57 5.32 -1.65 -5.90
C GLY A 57 6.65 -1.90 -6.62
N HIS A 58 7.19 -3.11 -6.43
CA HIS A 58 8.29 -3.64 -7.26
C HIS A 58 7.70 -4.38 -8.47
N GLY A 59 8.35 -4.29 -9.62
CA GLY A 59 7.87 -4.91 -10.87
C GLY A 59 8.82 -4.60 -12.04
N GLY A 60 8.59 -5.24 -13.18
CA GLY A 60 9.43 -5.07 -14.38
C GLY A 60 9.00 -3.86 -15.23
N ALA A 61 7.74 -3.46 -15.15
CA ALA A 61 7.18 -2.35 -15.91
C ALA A 61 7.93 -1.02 -15.68
N TYR A 62 8.68 -0.60 -16.70
CA TYR A 62 9.49 0.64 -16.74
C TYR A 62 8.74 1.90 -16.26
N GLY A 63 7.47 2.03 -16.62
CA GLY A 63 6.61 3.15 -16.20
C GLY A 63 5.80 2.86 -14.93
N LEU A 64 5.14 1.70 -14.83
CA LEU A 64 4.17 1.44 -13.76
C LEU A 64 4.83 1.23 -12.39
N SER A 65 6.07 0.74 -12.35
CA SER A 65 6.90 0.67 -11.13
C SER A 65 7.70 1.98 -10.92
N SER A 66 7.04 3.14 -10.99
CA SER A 66 7.63 4.47 -10.77
C SER A 66 6.56 5.51 -10.40
N LEU A 67 6.91 6.82 -10.37
CA LEU A 67 5.94 7.92 -10.22
C LEU A 67 4.84 7.94 -11.31
N ASP A 68 5.04 7.20 -12.40
CA ASP A 68 4.10 7.14 -13.53
C ASP A 68 2.96 6.13 -13.35
N GLY A 69 3.11 5.15 -12.46
CA GLY A 69 2.07 4.17 -12.14
C GLY A 69 0.98 4.70 -11.21
N TYR A 70 0.08 3.81 -10.78
CA TYR A 70 -0.97 4.02 -9.76
C TYR A 70 -1.91 5.21 -10.02
N LEU A 71 -1.93 5.70 -11.27
CA LEU A 71 -2.79 6.80 -11.73
C LEU A 71 -4.29 6.56 -11.50
N PRO A 72 -4.85 5.33 -11.62
CA PRO A 72 -6.25 5.08 -11.26
C PRO A 72 -6.57 5.53 -9.83
N LEU A 73 -5.69 5.24 -8.87
CA LEU A 73 -5.84 5.61 -7.46
C LEU A 73 -5.55 7.11 -7.26
N ALA A 74 -4.42 7.60 -7.75
CA ALA A 74 -4.01 8.99 -7.56
C ALA A 74 -5.04 9.99 -8.12
N LYS A 75 -5.71 9.64 -9.23
CA LYS A 75 -6.81 10.43 -9.81
C LYS A 75 -8.05 10.47 -8.91
N VAL A 76 -8.50 9.31 -8.42
CA VAL A 76 -9.66 9.21 -7.49
C VAL A 76 -9.37 10.00 -6.23
N TRP A 77 -8.21 9.78 -5.61
CA TRP A 77 -7.83 10.44 -4.36
C TRP A 77 -7.69 11.96 -4.53
N ALA A 78 -7.06 12.43 -5.61
CA ALA A 78 -7.03 13.87 -5.91
C ALA A 78 -8.45 14.44 -6.10
N ALA A 79 -9.36 13.72 -6.77
CA ALA A 79 -10.76 14.11 -6.92
C ALA A 79 -11.55 14.08 -5.58
N ARG A 80 -11.09 13.30 -4.59
CA ARG A 80 -11.65 13.24 -3.23
C ARG A 80 -11.02 14.23 -2.24
N GLY A 81 -10.22 15.19 -2.74
CA GLY A 81 -9.70 16.30 -1.95
C GLY A 81 -8.33 16.08 -1.32
N PHE A 82 -7.56 15.10 -1.80
CA PHE A 82 -6.19 14.83 -1.34
C PHE A 82 -5.13 15.46 -2.25
N VAL A 83 -3.96 15.76 -1.69
CA VAL A 83 -2.72 15.97 -2.45
C VAL A 83 -1.98 14.64 -2.49
N VAL A 84 -1.95 13.98 -3.64
CA VAL A 84 -1.26 12.71 -3.82
C VAL A 84 0.14 12.98 -4.37
N ILE A 85 1.18 12.53 -3.66
CA ILE A 85 2.57 12.69 -4.06
C ILE A 85 3.16 11.29 -4.31
N GLN A 86 3.64 11.06 -5.54
CA GLN A 86 4.16 9.77 -6.00
C GLN A 86 5.66 9.91 -6.29
N PRO A 87 6.57 9.35 -5.48
CA PRO A 87 8.00 9.34 -5.75
C PRO A 87 8.40 8.37 -6.88
N ASN A 88 9.44 8.76 -7.63
CA ASN A 88 10.28 7.84 -8.38
C ASN A 88 11.47 7.43 -7.50
N HIS A 89 11.28 6.37 -6.73
CA HIS A 89 12.31 5.81 -5.87
C HIS A 89 13.48 5.24 -6.69
N LEU A 90 14.66 5.13 -6.09
CA LEU A 90 15.85 4.58 -6.76
C LEU A 90 15.65 3.14 -7.28
N SER A 91 14.75 2.36 -6.65
CA SER A 91 14.41 1.00 -7.08
C SER A 91 13.47 0.93 -8.31
N ALA A 92 13.11 2.05 -8.92
CA ALA A 92 12.29 2.05 -10.13
C ALA A 92 13.11 1.49 -11.31
N PRO A 93 12.57 0.57 -12.14
CA PRO A 93 13.34 -0.08 -13.21
C PRO A 93 14.00 0.91 -14.17
N ARG A 94 13.37 2.08 -14.38
CA ARG A 94 13.90 3.15 -15.24
C ARG A 94 15.22 3.77 -14.77
N LEU A 95 15.56 3.64 -13.49
CA LEU A 95 16.81 4.15 -12.91
C LEU A 95 17.89 3.07 -12.78
N SER A 96 17.57 1.79 -12.95
CA SER A 96 18.43 0.64 -12.66
C SER A 96 19.88 0.79 -13.16
N HIS A 97 20.08 1.14 -14.44
CA HIS A 97 21.40 1.35 -15.03
C HIS A 97 22.22 2.50 -14.41
N GLN A 98 21.57 3.46 -13.76
CA GLN A 98 22.23 4.59 -13.09
C GLN A 98 22.61 4.30 -11.65
N VAL A 99 21.96 3.30 -11.01
CA VAL A 99 22.07 3.04 -9.57
C VAL A 99 22.45 1.60 -9.21
N ALA A 100 22.75 0.73 -10.18
CA ALA A 100 23.07 -0.68 -9.94
C ALA A 100 24.18 -0.90 -8.88
N GLU A 101 25.22 -0.07 -8.90
CA GLU A 101 26.38 -0.15 -8.00
C GLU A 101 26.22 0.72 -6.72
N VAL A 102 25.02 1.25 -6.47
CA VAL A 102 24.76 2.11 -5.30
C VAL A 102 24.35 1.23 -4.10
N PRO A 103 24.90 1.46 -2.89
CA PRO A 103 24.49 0.74 -1.68
C PRO A 103 22.97 0.77 -1.46
N GLY A 104 22.41 -0.39 -1.12
CA GLY A 104 20.96 -0.60 -0.98
C GLY A 104 20.26 -1.10 -2.25
N ALA A 105 20.93 -1.16 -3.40
CA ALA A 105 20.39 -1.80 -4.60
C ALA A 105 20.06 -3.30 -4.36
N PRO A 106 19.09 -3.90 -5.07
CA PRO A 106 18.18 -3.26 -6.02
C PRO A 106 16.90 -2.68 -5.38
N LEU A 107 16.61 -3.00 -4.12
CA LEU A 107 15.33 -2.66 -3.47
C LEU A 107 15.30 -1.25 -2.88
N PHE A 108 16.47 -0.70 -2.51
CA PHE A 108 16.64 0.60 -1.86
C PHE A 108 15.74 0.79 -0.63
N TRP A 109 15.44 -0.29 0.08
CA TRP A 109 14.37 -0.37 1.08
C TRP A 109 14.39 0.78 2.11
N ARG A 110 15.58 1.16 2.58
CA ARG A 110 15.80 2.28 3.51
C ARG A 110 15.55 3.63 2.84
N SER A 111 16.21 3.86 1.69
CA SER A 111 16.03 5.06 0.87
C SER A 111 14.59 5.27 0.40
N ARG A 112 13.78 4.21 0.25
CA ARG A 112 12.36 4.34 -0.08
C ARG A 112 11.55 4.99 1.04
N ALA A 113 11.85 4.68 2.31
CA ALA A 113 11.21 5.32 3.45
C ALA A 113 11.78 6.74 3.68
N GLU A 114 13.09 6.92 3.51
CA GLU A 114 13.75 8.23 3.58
C GLU A 114 13.20 9.20 2.51
N ASP A 115 12.98 8.74 1.28
CA ASP A 115 12.33 9.51 0.20
C ASP A 115 10.97 10.10 0.63
N MET A 116 10.17 9.34 1.37
CA MET A 116 8.87 9.83 1.89
C MET A 116 9.07 10.92 2.94
N SER A 117 9.99 10.72 3.88
CA SER A 117 10.34 11.70 4.90
C SER A 117 10.85 13.01 4.25
N HIS A 118 11.66 12.89 3.20
CA HIS A 118 12.21 14.00 2.44
C HIS A 118 11.19 14.77 1.60
N ILE A 119 10.07 14.14 1.20
CA ILE A 119 8.93 14.82 0.59
C ILE A 119 8.21 15.66 1.64
N ILE A 120 7.99 15.14 2.85
CA ILE A 120 7.36 15.89 3.95
C ILE A 120 8.22 17.11 4.33
N ASP A 121 9.54 16.95 4.37
CA ASP A 121 10.51 18.05 4.59
C ASP A 121 10.40 19.17 3.53
N ARG A 122 9.87 18.87 2.34
CA ARG A 122 9.93 19.73 1.13
C ARG A 122 8.56 20.10 0.57
N LEU A 123 7.50 19.97 1.36
CA LEU A 123 6.15 20.43 0.95
C LEU A 123 6.16 21.91 0.54
N ASP A 124 7.01 22.74 1.16
CA ASP A 124 7.22 24.15 0.81
C ASP A 124 7.82 24.33 -0.60
N GLU A 125 8.76 23.47 -1.02
CA GLU A 125 9.33 23.48 -2.38
C GLU A 125 8.28 23.03 -3.41
N ILE A 126 7.46 22.04 -3.04
CA ILE A 126 6.34 21.57 -3.87
C ILE A 126 5.28 22.66 -4.06
N GLU A 127 4.88 23.36 -2.99
CA GLU A 127 3.93 24.48 -3.07
C GLU A 127 4.48 25.66 -3.92
N GLN A 128 5.79 25.90 -3.90
CA GLN A 128 6.44 26.91 -4.75
C GLN A 128 6.49 26.49 -6.22
N ALA A 129 6.79 25.23 -6.51
CA ALA A 129 6.85 24.68 -7.86
C ALA A 129 5.46 24.44 -8.50
N VAL A 130 4.40 24.34 -7.68
CA VAL A 130 3.01 24.22 -8.12
C VAL A 130 2.19 25.39 -7.58
N PRO A 131 2.19 26.59 -8.23
CA PRO A 131 1.54 27.80 -7.70
C PRO A 131 0.04 27.65 -7.42
N GLN A 132 -0.65 26.73 -8.12
CA GLN A 132 -2.05 26.40 -7.88
C GLN A 132 -2.28 25.70 -6.53
N LEU A 133 -1.25 25.12 -5.93
CA LEU A 133 -1.28 24.40 -4.65
C LEU A 133 -0.84 25.26 -3.47
N ALA A 134 -0.22 26.43 -3.71
CA ALA A 134 0.40 27.27 -2.69
C ALA A 134 -0.58 27.70 -1.58
N GLY A 135 -0.23 27.37 -0.33
CA GLY A 135 -1.02 27.67 0.87
C GLY A 135 -2.25 26.78 1.04
N ARG A 136 -2.33 25.65 0.35
CA ARG A 136 -3.51 24.75 0.38
C ARG A 136 -3.23 23.41 1.06
N ILE A 137 -1.97 23.06 1.34
CA ILE A 137 -1.60 21.81 2.00
C ILE A 137 -1.76 21.91 3.53
N ASP A 138 -2.54 21.00 4.14
CA ASP A 138 -2.53 20.79 5.59
C ASP A 138 -1.37 19.86 5.97
N ARG A 139 -0.27 20.45 6.42
CA ARG A 139 0.94 19.73 6.87
C ARG A 139 0.70 18.86 8.12
N GLY A 140 -0.43 19.02 8.83
CA GLY A 140 -0.82 18.19 9.96
C GLY A 140 -1.57 16.91 9.57
N LYS A 141 -1.98 16.77 8.30
CA LYS A 141 -2.77 15.64 7.80
C LYS A 141 -2.00 14.87 6.73
N VAL A 142 -0.99 14.10 7.14
CA VAL A 142 -0.18 13.26 6.24
C VAL A 142 -0.51 11.79 6.43
N ALA A 143 -0.82 11.12 5.32
CA ALA A 143 -0.94 9.68 5.21
C ALA A 143 0.15 9.10 4.30
N VAL A 144 0.48 7.83 4.53
CA VAL A 144 1.25 7.02 3.58
C VAL A 144 0.36 5.91 3.03
N ALA A 145 0.45 5.68 1.73
CA ALA A 145 -0.16 4.59 1.03
C ALA A 145 0.90 3.84 0.22
N GLY A 146 0.74 2.53 0.06
CA GLY A 146 1.68 1.79 -0.77
C GLY A 146 1.20 0.40 -1.14
N HIS A 147 1.65 -0.05 -2.30
CA HIS A 147 1.34 -1.38 -2.84
C HIS A 147 2.58 -2.29 -2.83
N SER A 148 2.45 -3.55 -2.39
CA SER A 148 3.54 -4.55 -2.41
C SER A 148 4.81 -4.05 -1.69
N LEU A 149 5.97 -3.92 -2.35
CA LEU A 149 7.18 -3.27 -1.77
C LEU A 149 6.91 -1.82 -1.30
N GLY A 150 5.98 -1.12 -1.93
CA GLY A 150 5.48 0.17 -1.44
C GLY A 150 4.66 0.04 -0.16
N GLY A 151 3.93 -1.07 0.01
CA GLY A 151 3.24 -1.43 1.24
C GLY A 151 4.23 -1.70 2.38
N PHE A 152 5.29 -2.48 2.12
CA PHE A 152 6.43 -2.64 3.03
C PHE A 152 7.08 -1.28 3.40
N THR A 153 7.23 -0.38 2.42
CA THR A 153 7.76 0.98 2.66
C THR A 153 6.85 1.75 3.62
N ALA A 154 5.53 1.63 3.45
CA ALA A 154 4.53 2.24 4.33
C ALA A 154 4.52 1.58 5.73
N GLU A 155 4.68 0.27 5.85
CA GLU A 155 4.74 -0.44 7.14
C GLU A 155 5.88 0.07 8.03
N LEU A 156 7.09 0.23 7.47
CA LEU A 156 8.23 0.81 8.18
C LEU A 156 7.94 2.23 8.69
N LEU A 157 7.37 3.08 7.82
CA LEU A 157 6.99 4.46 8.15
C LEU A 157 5.88 4.56 9.21
N LEU A 158 5.07 3.51 9.35
CA LEU A 158 3.98 3.39 10.35
C LEU A 158 4.44 2.72 11.66
N GLY A 159 5.72 2.33 11.76
CA GLY A 159 6.35 1.78 12.97
C GLY A 159 6.59 0.28 12.98
N ALA A 160 6.42 -0.44 11.86
CA ALA A 160 6.96 -1.79 11.75
C ALA A 160 8.49 -1.74 11.75
N ARG A 161 9.15 -2.77 12.29
CA ARG A 161 10.60 -2.85 12.37
C ARG A 161 11.17 -4.06 11.64
N ILE A 162 12.43 -3.96 11.27
CA ILE A 162 13.23 -5.06 10.70
C ILE A 162 14.62 -5.08 11.35
N THR A 163 15.35 -6.17 11.17
CA THR A 163 16.80 -6.18 11.29
C THR A 163 17.40 -5.87 9.91
N ASP A 164 18.33 -4.94 9.86
CA ASP A 164 19.06 -4.62 8.64
C ASP A 164 20.01 -5.78 8.28
N PRO A 165 19.92 -6.36 7.06
CA PRO A 165 20.67 -7.56 6.69
C PRO A 165 22.18 -7.32 6.50
N ASP A 166 22.62 -6.06 6.34
CA ASP A 166 24.02 -5.70 6.14
C ASP A 166 24.74 -5.39 7.47
N THR A 167 23.98 -5.00 8.51
CA THR A 167 24.53 -4.54 9.81
C THR A 167 24.09 -5.37 11.02
N ASP A 168 23.06 -6.21 10.91
CA ASP A 168 22.43 -6.97 12.01
C ASP A 168 21.81 -6.08 13.11
N GLU A 169 21.60 -4.78 12.83
CA GLU A 169 20.97 -3.83 13.76
C GLU A 169 19.44 -3.76 13.55
N GLU A 170 18.66 -3.60 14.62
CA GLU A 170 17.23 -3.27 14.51
C GLU A 170 17.05 -1.85 13.97
N VAL A 171 16.20 -1.71 12.96
CA VAL A 171 15.92 -0.43 12.29
C VAL A 171 14.48 0.00 12.55
N ASP A 172 14.35 1.23 13.03
CA ASP A 172 13.09 1.96 13.19
C ASP A 172 13.10 3.17 12.25
N LEU A 173 12.11 3.25 11.36
CA LEU A 173 11.93 4.33 10.37
C LEU A 173 10.55 4.99 10.51
N LEU A 174 9.92 4.89 11.70
CA LEU A 174 8.69 5.61 12.01
C LEU A 174 8.85 7.12 11.77
N ASP A 175 8.04 7.69 10.88
CA ASP A 175 7.89 9.14 10.78
C ASP A 175 6.62 9.58 11.53
N PRO A 176 6.72 10.20 12.72
CA PRO A 176 5.57 10.56 13.53
C PRO A 176 4.69 11.66 12.91
N ARG A 177 5.09 12.25 11.77
CA ARG A 177 4.25 13.17 10.99
C ARG A 177 3.20 12.43 10.17
N ILE A 178 3.45 11.16 9.85
CA ILE A 178 2.51 10.28 9.17
C ILE A 178 1.56 9.70 10.22
N THR A 179 0.28 10.07 10.12
CA THR A 179 -0.72 9.73 11.16
C THR A 179 -1.71 8.66 10.71
N GLN A 180 -1.72 8.32 9.42
CA GLN A 180 -2.64 7.35 8.81
C GLN A 180 -1.95 6.52 7.72
N GLY A 181 -2.34 5.25 7.60
CA GLY A 181 -1.79 4.31 6.61
C GLY A 181 -2.83 3.69 5.67
N VAL A 182 -2.41 3.36 4.45
CA VAL A 182 -3.11 2.44 3.54
C VAL A 182 -2.12 1.42 2.97
N LEU A 183 -2.25 0.16 3.38
CA LEU A 183 -1.36 -0.94 3.06
C LEU A 183 -2.05 -1.86 2.05
N ILE A 184 -1.56 -1.95 0.81
CA ILE A 184 -2.22 -2.70 -0.27
C ILE A 184 -1.34 -3.87 -0.72
N GLY A 185 -1.78 -5.10 -0.52
CA GLY A 185 -0.94 -6.29 -0.78
C GLY A 185 0.42 -6.21 -0.07
N ALA A 186 0.45 -5.57 1.11
CA ALA A 186 1.67 -5.29 1.86
C ALA A 186 2.25 -6.57 2.49
N THR A 187 3.50 -6.52 2.97
CA THR A 187 4.19 -7.73 3.43
C THR A 187 3.67 -8.19 4.79
N GLY A 188 3.33 -9.48 4.89
CA GLY A 188 3.04 -10.07 6.19
C GLY A 188 4.29 -10.22 7.07
N ARG A 189 4.15 -10.91 8.20
CA ARG A 189 5.30 -11.09 9.10
C ARG A 189 6.43 -11.88 8.44
N GLY A 190 7.65 -11.66 8.92
CA GLY A 190 8.80 -12.50 8.61
C GLY A 190 8.83 -13.81 9.39
N GLY A 191 10.00 -14.44 9.47
CA GLY A 191 10.23 -15.61 10.32
C GLY A 191 9.67 -16.91 9.74
N ASP A 192 8.67 -17.50 10.42
CA ASP A 192 8.15 -18.84 10.11
C ASP A 192 7.32 -18.89 8.83
N THR A 193 6.79 -17.75 8.38
CA THR A 193 5.87 -17.58 7.25
C THR A 193 6.58 -17.19 5.96
N PHE A 194 7.67 -16.42 6.03
CA PHE A 194 8.44 -15.96 4.87
C PHE A 194 9.42 -17.06 4.41
N ASN A 195 8.83 -18.12 3.86
CA ASN A 195 9.44 -19.42 3.60
C ASN A 195 9.22 -19.95 2.16
N GLY A 196 8.73 -19.09 1.26
CA GLY A 196 8.56 -19.41 -0.16
C GLY A 196 9.89 -19.57 -0.91
N PHE A 197 9.84 -20.11 -2.12
CA PHE A 197 11.05 -20.54 -2.85
C PHE A 197 12.02 -19.40 -3.23
N ALA A 198 11.57 -18.14 -3.19
CA ALA A 198 12.39 -16.96 -3.46
C ALA A 198 12.78 -16.19 -2.18
N ALA A 199 12.25 -16.57 -1.00
CA ALA A 199 12.47 -15.85 0.26
C ALA A 199 13.96 -15.62 0.60
N ASP A 200 14.83 -16.56 0.24
CA ASP A 200 16.27 -16.45 0.47
C ASP A 200 16.95 -15.32 -0.32
N ARG A 201 16.32 -14.81 -1.39
CA ARG A 201 16.84 -13.71 -2.21
C ARG A 201 16.54 -12.32 -1.66
N VAL A 202 15.59 -12.21 -0.71
CA VAL A 202 15.13 -10.92 -0.16
C VAL A 202 15.19 -10.98 1.38
N PRO A 203 16.40 -10.96 1.97
CA PRO A 203 16.58 -11.17 3.41
C PRO A 203 15.91 -10.11 4.28
N VAL A 204 15.72 -8.88 3.75
CA VAL A 204 15.11 -7.75 4.46
C VAL A 204 13.67 -8.03 4.96
N PHE A 205 12.92 -8.90 4.30
CA PHE A 205 11.57 -9.28 4.74
C PHE A 205 11.56 -10.36 5.84
N ARG A 206 12.65 -11.12 6.02
CA ARG A 206 12.70 -12.23 7.00
C ARG A 206 12.50 -11.79 8.44
N THR A 207 12.82 -10.54 8.76
CA THR A 207 12.77 -9.99 10.12
C THR A 207 11.62 -9.00 10.31
N MET A 208 10.66 -8.93 9.38
CA MET A 208 9.50 -8.04 9.47
C MET A 208 8.71 -8.29 10.76
N ASN A 209 8.79 -7.31 11.66
CA ASN A 209 8.13 -7.27 12.95
C ASN A 209 7.02 -6.21 12.93
N LEU A 210 5.78 -6.68 12.73
CA LEU A 210 4.58 -5.85 12.72
C LEU A 210 4.09 -5.49 14.14
N THR A 211 4.60 -6.14 15.19
CA THR A 211 4.12 -5.95 16.58
C THR A 211 4.44 -4.58 17.19
N THR A 212 5.28 -3.79 16.51
CA THR A 212 5.60 -2.40 16.88
C THR A 212 4.77 -1.36 16.12
N MET A 213 3.98 -1.77 15.10
CA MET A 213 3.30 -0.87 14.17
C MET A 213 2.01 -0.25 14.76
N THR A 214 2.18 0.72 15.65
CA THR A 214 1.08 1.37 16.39
C THR A 214 0.21 2.29 15.53
N THR A 215 0.72 2.86 14.45
CA THR A 215 0.00 3.89 13.68
C THR A 215 -1.27 3.31 13.01
N PRO A 216 -2.42 4.02 13.02
CA PRO A 216 -3.65 3.54 12.37
C PRO A 216 -3.48 3.29 10.87
N ALA A 217 -4.05 2.18 10.37
CA ALA A 217 -4.02 1.88 8.94
C ALA A 217 -5.23 1.05 8.44
N LEU A 218 -5.60 1.29 7.18
CA LEU A 218 -6.38 0.37 6.36
C LEU A 218 -5.43 -0.63 5.71
N VAL A 219 -5.68 -1.92 5.92
CA VAL A 219 -5.00 -3.06 5.30
C VAL A 219 -5.91 -3.59 4.20
N ILE A 220 -5.41 -3.74 2.98
CA ILE A 220 -6.15 -4.20 1.81
C ILE A 220 -5.46 -5.46 1.29
N ALA A 221 -6.14 -6.60 1.42
CA ALA A 221 -5.61 -7.92 1.04
C ALA A 221 -6.55 -8.58 0.02
N GLY A 222 -6.00 -9.13 -1.07
CA GLY A 222 -6.77 -9.84 -2.08
C GLY A 222 -6.92 -11.31 -1.72
N ASP A 223 -8.13 -11.89 -1.78
CA ASP A 223 -8.35 -13.30 -1.41
C ASP A 223 -7.83 -14.35 -2.43
N LYS A 224 -7.09 -13.88 -3.45
CA LYS A 224 -6.31 -14.66 -4.41
C LYS A 224 -4.84 -14.23 -4.49
N ASP A 225 -4.37 -13.31 -3.65
CA ASP A 225 -2.96 -12.90 -3.59
C ASP A 225 -2.10 -13.96 -2.88
N ASP A 226 -1.92 -15.11 -3.54
CA ASP A 226 -1.33 -16.31 -2.91
C ASP A 226 0.19 -16.18 -2.68
N SER A 227 0.86 -15.26 -3.39
CA SER A 227 2.26 -14.85 -3.19
C SER A 227 3.27 -15.98 -2.83
N GLN A 228 3.09 -17.17 -3.44
CA GLN A 228 3.78 -18.44 -3.11
C GLN A 228 5.33 -18.38 -3.19
N HIS A 229 5.87 -17.38 -3.88
CA HIS A 229 7.29 -17.14 -4.00
C HIS A 229 7.89 -16.58 -2.69
N TRP A 230 7.08 -15.91 -1.86
CA TRP A 230 7.45 -15.38 -0.55
C TRP A 230 6.98 -16.24 0.63
N THR A 231 5.78 -16.82 0.56
CA THR A 231 5.09 -17.42 1.72
C THR A 231 4.35 -18.70 1.35
N THR A 232 4.18 -19.60 2.33
CA THR A 232 3.28 -20.76 2.23
C THR A 232 1.98 -20.60 3.04
N MET A 233 1.76 -19.44 3.68
CA MET A 233 0.45 -19.10 4.26
C MET A 233 -0.61 -18.76 3.21
N GLY A 234 -0.20 -18.41 1.99
CA GLY A 234 -1.11 -17.91 0.96
C GLY A 234 -1.67 -16.52 1.30
N PRO A 235 -2.87 -16.15 0.81
CA PRO A 235 -3.35 -14.77 0.83
C PRO A 235 -3.52 -14.14 2.21
N ASP A 236 -3.75 -14.95 3.25
CA ASP A 236 -3.89 -14.47 4.63
C ASP A 236 -2.60 -13.80 5.15
N TRP A 237 -1.44 -14.02 4.52
CA TRP A 237 -0.18 -13.32 4.84
C TRP A 237 -0.31 -11.80 4.66
N HIS A 238 -1.03 -11.33 3.65
CA HIS A 238 -1.26 -9.89 3.43
C HIS A 238 -2.22 -9.27 4.46
N ALA A 239 -2.87 -10.08 5.31
CA ALA A 239 -3.68 -9.63 6.44
C ALA A 239 -2.92 -9.62 7.79
N ASP A 240 -1.69 -10.13 7.86
CA ASP A 240 -0.86 -10.07 9.08
C ASP A 240 -0.74 -8.65 9.69
N PRO A 241 -0.63 -7.54 8.91
CA PRO A 241 -0.62 -6.19 9.47
C PRO A 241 -1.89 -5.83 10.24
N TYR A 242 -3.05 -6.40 9.88
CA TYR A 242 -4.28 -6.30 10.65
C TYR A 242 -4.28 -7.22 11.87
N HIS A 243 -3.78 -8.46 11.74
CA HIS A 243 -3.82 -9.43 12.84
C HIS A 243 -2.79 -9.14 13.95
N LEU A 244 -1.58 -8.70 13.60
CA LEU A 244 -0.42 -8.68 14.50
C LEU A 244 -0.05 -7.30 15.06
N ALA A 245 -0.36 -6.22 14.35
CA ALA A 245 -0.04 -4.87 14.80
C ALA A 245 -0.90 -4.46 16.02
N PRO A 246 -0.36 -3.73 17.01
CA PRO A 246 -1.08 -3.47 18.27
C PRO A 246 -2.16 -2.40 18.16
N GLY A 247 -1.89 -1.32 17.41
CA GLY A 247 -2.79 -0.18 17.29
C GLY A 247 -3.95 -0.39 16.31
N PRO A 248 -4.88 0.58 16.17
CA PRO A 248 -6.11 0.43 15.39
C PRO A 248 -5.83 0.01 13.94
N LYS A 249 -6.60 -0.96 13.42
CA LYS A 249 -6.50 -1.41 12.04
C LYS A 249 -7.89 -1.74 11.49
N THR A 250 -8.08 -1.47 10.21
CA THR A 250 -9.22 -1.97 9.43
C THR A 250 -8.68 -2.86 8.32
N LEU A 251 -9.25 -4.05 8.13
CA LEU A 251 -8.97 -4.95 7.03
C LEU A 251 -10.09 -4.85 5.99
N LEU A 252 -9.73 -4.65 4.74
CA LEU A 252 -10.55 -4.86 3.56
C LEU A 252 -10.04 -6.11 2.84
N THR A 253 -10.78 -7.21 2.93
CA THR A 253 -10.52 -8.39 2.08
C THR A 253 -11.23 -8.21 0.76
N VAL A 254 -10.49 -8.06 -0.34
CA VAL A 254 -11.00 -7.85 -1.70
C VAL A 254 -11.27 -9.21 -2.37
N PHE A 255 -12.51 -9.43 -2.81
CA PHE A 255 -12.92 -10.70 -3.40
C PHE A 255 -12.41 -10.87 -4.83
N ASN A 256 -11.85 -12.04 -5.10
CA ASN A 256 -11.18 -12.40 -6.35
C ASN A 256 -10.05 -11.43 -6.71
N GLY A 257 -9.47 -10.72 -5.74
CA GLY A 257 -8.31 -9.85 -5.95
C GLY A 257 -7.03 -10.68 -5.92
N GLU A 258 -6.29 -10.67 -7.02
CA GLU A 258 -4.90 -11.14 -7.06
C GLU A 258 -3.96 -9.98 -6.67
N HIS A 259 -2.63 -10.19 -6.72
CA HIS A 259 -1.64 -9.21 -6.23
C HIS A 259 -1.79 -7.82 -6.86
N LEU A 260 -2.25 -7.70 -8.11
CA LEU A 260 -2.45 -6.40 -8.76
C LEU A 260 -3.88 -5.83 -8.64
N PHE A 261 -4.76 -6.46 -7.86
CA PHE A 261 -6.10 -5.96 -7.53
C PHE A 261 -6.91 -5.48 -8.74
N GLY A 262 -6.78 -6.15 -9.89
CA GLY A 262 -7.46 -5.80 -11.14
C GLY A 262 -6.82 -4.67 -11.95
N GLY A 263 -5.52 -4.39 -11.76
CA GLY A 263 -4.78 -3.39 -12.53
C GLY A 263 -4.51 -2.09 -11.77
N ILE A 264 -4.33 -2.18 -10.45
CA ILE A 264 -4.12 -1.04 -9.52
C ILE A 264 -3.05 -0.05 -9.97
N GLN A 265 -1.98 -0.58 -10.57
CA GLN A 265 -0.83 0.20 -11.04
C GLN A 265 -1.08 0.89 -12.39
N GLY A 266 -2.09 0.48 -13.15
CA GLY A 266 -2.45 1.02 -14.45
C GLY A 266 -3.27 0.02 -15.27
N HIS A 267 -4.28 0.54 -15.99
CA HIS A 267 -5.16 -0.26 -16.86
C HIS A 267 -4.42 -0.85 -18.06
N ASP A 268 -4.97 -1.93 -18.61
CA ASP A 268 -4.44 -2.66 -19.77
C ASP A 268 -2.99 -3.14 -19.58
N SER A 269 -2.56 -3.32 -18.31
CA SER A 269 -1.20 -3.78 -18.02
C SER A 269 -1.06 -5.27 -18.29
N VAL A 270 -0.04 -5.64 -19.06
CA VAL A 270 0.31 -7.05 -19.35
C VAL A 270 0.78 -7.83 -18.12
N GLU A 271 1.12 -7.13 -17.02
CA GLU A 271 1.42 -7.77 -15.73
C GLU A 271 0.14 -8.18 -14.97
N THR A 272 -1.04 -7.66 -15.33
CA THR A 272 -2.31 -7.96 -14.65
C THR A 272 -3.00 -9.20 -15.22
N THR A 273 -3.14 -10.24 -14.39
CA THR A 273 -3.91 -11.46 -14.70
C THR A 273 -5.39 -11.37 -14.33
N ASP A 274 -5.77 -10.47 -13.42
CA ASP A 274 -7.12 -10.32 -12.85
C ASP A 274 -7.86 -9.04 -13.27
N GLU A 275 -7.46 -8.38 -14.37
CA GLU A 275 -7.84 -7.01 -14.77
C GLU A 275 -9.34 -6.72 -14.57
N SER A 276 -9.63 -5.73 -13.72
CA SER A 276 -10.96 -5.35 -13.29
C SER A 276 -10.97 -3.88 -12.88
N PRO A 277 -11.30 -2.96 -13.80
CA PRO A 277 -11.44 -1.54 -13.49
C PRO A 277 -12.43 -1.28 -12.34
N ASP A 278 -13.49 -2.08 -12.21
CA ASP A 278 -14.44 -2.00 -11.11
C ASP A 278 -13.80 -2.33 -9.74
N ARG A 279 -12.90 -3.33 -9.67
CA ARG A 279 -12.14 -3.65 -8.45
C ARG A 279 -11.19 -2.52 -8.07
N VAL A 280 -10.44 -1.99 -9.05
CA VAL A 280 -9.53 -0.84 -8.86
C VAL A 280 -10.30 0.40 -8.38
N ALA A 281 -11.46 0.67 -8.97
CA ALA A 281 -12.37 1.73 -8.59
C ALA A 281 -12.86 1.59 -7.14
N ALA A 282 -13.32 0.40 -6.75
CA ALA A 282 -13.78 0.12 -5.40
C ALA A 282 -12.66 0.27 -4.35
N VAL A 283 -11.46 -0.26 -4.63
CA VAL A 283 -10.26 -0.11 -3.77
C VAL A 283 -9.89 1.37 -3.61
N ALA A 284 -9.89 2.13 -4.71
CA ALA A 284 -9.55 3.54 -4.68
C ALA A 284 -10.56 4.39 -3.86
N GLU A 285 -11.86 4.17 -4.04
CA GLU A 285 -12.89 4.89 -3.29
C GLU A 285 -12.90 4.50 -1.80
N LEU A 286 -12.78 3.21 -1.46
CA LEU A 286 -12.74 2.75 -0.07
C LEU A 286 -11.52 3.32 0.66
N ALA A 287 -10.33 3.32 0.05
CA ALA A 287 -9.14 3.95 0.62
C ALA A 287 -9.32 5.46 0.83
N ALA A 288 -9.92 6.18 -0.13
CA ALA A 288 -10.22 7.60 0.00
C ALA A 288 -11.22 7.88 1.13
N ALA A 289 -12.29 7.09 1.23
CA ALA A 289 -13.34 7.26 2.23
C ALA A 289 -12.85 6.96 3.66
N TYR A 290 -11.99 5.94 3.81
CA TYR A 290 -11.29 5.65 5.07
C TYR A 290 -10.42 6.83 5.50
N LEU A 291 -9.50 7.28 4.63
CA LEU A 291 -8.61 8.41 4.95
C LEU A 291 -9.39 9.71 5.17
N ARG A 292 -10.47 9.94 4.43
CA ARG A 292 -11.28 11.16 4.61
C ARG A 292 -11.90 11.21 6.00
N THR A 293 -12.45 10.08 6.44
CA THR A 293 -13.04 9.87 7.76
C THR A 293 -11.98 10.06 8.85
N ALA A 294 -10.80 9.46 8.69
CA ALA A 294 -9.72 9.55 9.66
C ALA A 294 -9.21 10.99 9.87
N PHE A 295 -9.17 11.81 8.82
CA PHE A 295 -8.65 13.19 8.89
C PHE A 295 -9.66 14.27 9.29
N ASP A 296 -10.96 14.10 8.99
CA ASP A 296 -11.99 15.10 9.32
C ASP A 296 -12.98 14.62 10.41
N SER A 297 -12.83 13.40 10.92
CA SER A 297 -13.72 12.77 11.91
C SER A 297 -15.18 12.58 11.48
N ASP A 298 -15.52 12.81 10.20
CA ASP A 298 -16.85 12.49 9.65
C ASP A 298 -16.91 11.04 9.17
N ALA A 299 -17.50 10.17 9.99
CA ALA A 299 -17.72 8.75 9.68
C ALA A 299 -18.74 8.48 8.56
N THR A 300 -19.42 9.50 8.04
CA THR A 300 -20.39 9.35 6.95
C THR A 300 -19.72 8.85 5.67
N ALA A 301 -18.54 9.36 5.33
CA ALA A 301 -17.83 8.99 4.12
C ALA A 301 -17.48 7.50 4.11
N TRP A 302 -16.81 7.00 5.16
CA TRP A 302 -16.45 5.59 5.26
C TRP A 302 -17.67 4.67 5.27
N ARG A 303 -18.69 4.95 6.09
CA ARG A 303 -19.90 4.12 6.14
C ARG A 303 -20.62 4.05 4.79
N THR A 304 -20.73 5.19 4.09
CA THR A 304 -21.40 5.23 2.77
C THR A 304 -20.64 4.39 1.74
N ALA A 305 -19.30 4.44 1.75
CA ALA A 305 -18.49 3.60 0.86
C ALA A 305 -18.58 2.12 1.23
N GLN A 306 -18.57 1.77 2.53
CA GLN A 306 -18.79 0.39 2.98
C GLN A 306 -20.15 -0.15 2.55
N ASP A 307 -21.23 0.59 2.82
CA ASP A 307 -22.60 0.20 2.46
C ASP A 307 -22.72 -0.04 0.95
N ALA A 308 -22.11 0.83 0.12
CA ALA A 308 -22.17 0.75 -1.33
C ALA A 308 -21.29 -0.35 -1.97
N LEU A 309 -20.13 -0.67 -1.38
CA LEU A 309 -19.10 -1.50 -2.04
C LEU A 309 -18.80 -2.83 -1.33
N THR A 310 -19.26 -2.99 -0.08
CA THR A 310 -18.91 -4.15 0.77
C THR A 310 -20.14 -4.85 1.38
N THR A 311 -21.35 -4.50 0.92
CA THR A 311 -22.60 -5.15 1.32
C THR A 311 -23.40 -5.63 0.10
N GLY A 312 -24.24 -6.65 0.31
CA GLY A 312 -25.06 -7.23 -0.76
C GLY A 312 -24.36 -8.35 -1.56
N PRO A 313 -25.03 -8.89 -2.60
CA PRO A 313 -24.53 -10.02 -3.38
C PRO A 313 -23.36 -9.65 -4.32
N ASP A 314 -23.26 -8.37 -4.72
CA ASP A 314 -22.28 -7.86 -5.67
C ASP A 314 -21.13 -7.08 -4.97
N ALA A 315 -20.90 -7.37 -3.69
CA ALA A 315 -19.85 -6.74 -2.88
C ALA A 315 -18.44 -7.03 -3.44
N PHE A 316 -17.58 -6.01 -3.46
CA PHE A 316 -16.18 -6.14 -3.88
C PHE A 316 -15.27 -6.75 -2.82
N GLY A 317 -15.75 -6.84 -1.59
CA GLY A 317 -14.99 -7.34 -0.46
C GLY A 317 -15.78 -7.31 0.84
N ARG A 318 -15.13 -7.69 1.93
CA ARG A 318 -15.63 -7.54 3.31
C ARG A 318 -14.70 -6.64 4.11
N VAL A 319 -15.27 -5.97 5.12
CA VAL A 319 -14.51 -5.13 6.06
C VAL A 319 -14.59 -5.69 7.48
N GLU A 320 -13.45 -5.70 8.16
CA GLU A 320 -13.28 -6.05 9.57
C GLU A 320 -12.47 -4.94 10.24
N SER A 321 -12.85 -4.46 11.43
CA SER A 321 -12.13 -3.39 12.14
C SER A 321 -11.78 -3.82 13.56
N LYS A 322 -10.59 -3.42 14.03
CA LYS A 322 -10.20 -3.52 15.43
C LYS A 322 -9.77 -2.15 15.95
N GLU A 323 -10.31 -1.82 17.12
CA GLU A 323 -9.91 -0.66 17.92
C GLU A 323 -8.67 -0.99 18.77
N ASP A 324 -8.12 0.03 19.43
CA ASP A 324 -6.96 -0.12 20.31
C ASP A 324 -7.20 -1.17 21.42
N HIS A 325 -6.23 -2.05 21.62
CA HIS A 325 -6.26 -3.08 22.67
C HIS A 325 -5.94 -2.52 24.07
N ASP A 326 -6.45 -1.34 24.43
CA ASP A 326 -6.46 -0.90 25.83
C ASP A 326 -7.56 0.14 26.18
N THR A 327 -8.79 -0.34 26.41
CA THR A 327 -9.69 0.16 27.47
C THR A 327 -10.93 -0.71 27.64
N HIS A 328 -10.75 -1.90 28.22
CA HIS A 328 -11.88 -2.64 28.80
C HIS A 328 -11.73 -2.76 30.31
N HIS A 329 -12.66 -2.13 31.03
CA HIS A 329 -12.82 -2.25 32.47
C HIS A 329 -12.79 -3.72 32.90
N VAL A 330 -11.92 -4.02 33.87
CA VAL A 330 -11.89 -5.31 34.54
C VAL A 330 -13.22 -5.54 35.27
N GLN A 331 -14.09 -6.37 34.72
CA GLN A 331 -15.11 -7.07 35.47
C GLN A 331 -14.81 -8.57 35.51
N HIS A 332 -14.43 -9.05 36.70
CA HIS A 332 -14.25 -10.47 37.00
C HIS A 332 -15.56 -11.25 36.89
N ILE A 333 -15.62 -12.26 36.03
CA ILE A 333 -16.48 -13.45 36.23
C ILE A 333 -15.67 -14.72 35.93
N ARG A 334 -15.89 -15.79 36.71
CA ARG A 334 -15.08 -17.03 36.74
C ARG A 334 -15.62 -18.15 35.84
N LYS A 335 -14.70 -19.02 35.39
CA LYS A 335 -14.84 -20.32 34.67
C LYS A 335 -16.03 -21.24 35.03
N VAL A 336 -16.55 -21.98 34.02
CA VAL A 336 -16.62 -23.47 33.82
C VAL A 336 -16.80 -23.74 32.29
N GLY A 337 -16.36 -24.82 31.61
CA GLY A 337 -15.36 -25.88 31.90
C GLY A 337 -15.62 -27.25 31.21
N HIS A 338 -14.69 -27.70 30.31
CA HIS A 338 -14.62 -29.03 29.60
C HIS A 338 -15.67 -29.30 28.49
N MET A 339 -15.46 -30.13 27.42
CA MET A 339 -14.46 -31.20 27.16
C MET A 339 -14.24 -31.54 25.64
N THR A 340 -13.06 -32.10 25.33
CA THR A 340 -12.53 -32.82 24.13
C THR A 340 -13.43 -33.53 23.09
N HIS A 341 -13.02 -33.58 21.80
CA HIS A 341 -12.54 -34.84 21.12
C HIS A 341 -11.82 -34.67 19.73
N ARG A 342 -11.17 -35.76 19.27
CA ARG A 342 -10.30 -35.96 18.06
C ARG A 342 -11.11 -36.34 16.78
N GLN A 343 -10.63 -36.56 15.52
CA GLN A 343 -9.31 -36.60 14.83
C GLN A 343 -9.49 -36.58 13.26
N HIS A 344 -8.41 -36.39 12.49
CA HIS A 344 -8.23 -36.42 11.00
C HIS A 344 -8.55 -37.76 10.25
N PRO A 345 -8.22 -38.05 8.94
CA PRO A 345 -7.62 -37.26 7.80
C PRO A 345 -8.23 -37.53 6.38
N ILE A 346 -7.46 -37.22 5.30
CA ILE A 346 -7.52 -37.67 3.86
C ILE A 346 -8.20 -36.65 2.91
N GLY A 347 -7.69 -36.31 1.71
CA GLY A 347 -6.47 -36.77 0.99
C GLY A 347 -6.16 -35.95 -0.30
N SER A 348 -5.10 -36.33 -1.01
CA SER A 348 -4.38 -35.59 -2.07
C SER A 348 -5.04 -35.42 -3.44
N GLY A 349 -4.66 -34.35 -4.18
CA GLY A 349 -4.79 -34.24 -5.65
C GLY A 349 -3.83 -33.19 -6.26
N PHE A 350 -2.96 -33.61 -7.17
CA PHE A 350 -2.01 -32.76 -7.94
C PHE A 350 -2.60 -32.33 -9.29
N THR A 351 -2.24 -31.14 -9.80
CA THR A 351 -1.85 -30.92 -11.23
C THR A 351 -1.13 -29.58 -11.44
N ALA A 352 -0.27 -29.52 -12.47
CA ALA A 352 0.56 -28.39 -12.95
C ALA A 352 -0.22 -27.07 -13.19
N ALA A 353 0.34 -25.85 -13.07
CA ALA A 353 1.67 -25.27 -13.34
C ALA A 353 1.95 -24.88 -14.81
N SER A 354 1.99 -23.56 -15.08
CA SER A 354 2.86 -22.91 -16.08
C SER A 354 2.97 -21.41 -15.77
N THR A 355 4.20 -20.91 -15.64
CA THR A 355 4.57 -19.55 -15.21
C THR A 355 4.63 -18.54 -16.36
N ALA A 356 4.57 -17.26 -16.00
CA ALA A 356 5.25 -16.18 -16.73
C ALA A 356 6.43 -15.73 -15.86
N ASP A 357 7.66 -15.88 -16.36
CA ASP A 357 8.89 -15.79 -15.57
C ASP A 357 9.62 -14.44 -15.72
N ASP A 358 10.62 -14.25 -14.85
CA ASP A 358 11.79 -13.38 -14.96
C ASP A 358 11.65 -11.84 -14.86
N VAL A 359 11.76 -11.36 -13.61
CA VAL A 359 12.41 -10.05 -13.29
C VAL A 359 13.41 -10.17 -12.11
N LEU A 360 13.17 -11.05 -11.12
CA LEU A 360 14.01 -11.19 -9.91
C LEU A 360 15.10 -12.29 -9.98
N ALA A 361 15.65 -12.56 -11.17
CA ALA A 361 16.68 -13.58 -11.38
C ALA A 361 17.88 -13.12 -12.25
N GLY A 362 17.87 -11.88 -12.77
CA GLY A 362 18.81 -11.42 -13.78
C GLY A 362 20.05 -10.68 -13.27
N THR A 363 20.93 -11.33 -12.49
CA THR A 363 22.25 -10.76 -12.10
C THR A 363 23.38 -11.80 -11.95
N GLU A 364 23.48 -12.79 -12.85
CA GLU A 364 24.75 -13.51 -13.08
C GLU A 364 24.91 -13.94 -14.55
N ALA A 365 25.78 -13.24 -15.30
CA ALA A 365 26.66 -13.78 -16.34
C ALA A 365 27.52 -12.64 -16.93
N GLY A 366 28.84 -12.88 -17.08
CA GLY A 366 29.76 -12.03 -17.84
C GLY A 366 30.14 -12.63 -19.19
#